data_AF-A0A950VQ45-F1
#
_entry.id   AF-A0A950VQ45-F1
#
_cell.length_a   1.000
_cell.length_b   1.000
_cell.length_c   1.000
_cell.angle_alpha   90.00
_cell.angle_beta   90.00
_cell.angle_gamma   90.00
#
_symmetry.space_group_name_H-M   'P 1'
#
loop_
_entity.id
_entity.type
_entity.pdbx_description
1 polymer ?
#
loop_
_entity_poly.entity_id
_entity_poly.type
_entity_poly.pdbx_seq_one_letter_code
_entity_poly.pdbx_strand_id
1 'polypeptide(L)'
;MIVPTSQAEPGLGWATFIREDCEWSGGETSAACFGNRGPGFRVRAVRREGSRWYVWDPSTDNYAYVDRAALSLPAELTADETPDASPSKAVVMCVDRSQMYRYTDSARSALATWIEKNAGPSDLFYIRWIEENSYRPEAEALQVLRVPPAPTAVPVVATPGAPNPFDVAQVAQATATASAIQAMQANAAATHETEARAVQGTIHQQLDGWLHQKITSAASGDVDGCVRKAGELLAASGGDRYLVVAASDALTPSGDVKLDRVQIRLVYLQCDDASRCAQAKQTWSELAASANAANIRFSDPSEGIGTLG
;
A
#
# COMPACT_ATOMS: atom_id res chain seq x y z
N MET A 1 28.54 25.87 -18.78
CA MET A 1 28.93 24.48 -18.44
C MET A 1 27.82 23.94 -17.56
N ILE A 2 26.92 23.13 -18.12
CA ILE A 2 25.79 22.55 -17.38
C ILE A 2 26.34 21.32 -16.67
N VAL A 3 26.34 21.31 -15.33
CA VAL A 3 26.64 20.11 -14.55
C VAL A 3 25.43 19.20 -14.71
N PRO A 4 25.56 18.00 -15.32
CA PRO A 4 24.45 17.07 -15.36
C PRO A 4 24.07 16.72 -13.92
N THR A 5 22.83 17.02 -13.54
CA THR A 5 22.23 16.50 -12.32
C THR A 5 22.32 14.99 -12.41
N SER A 6 23.02 14.36 -11.46
CA SER A 6 22.99 12.92 -11.26
C SER A 6 21.53 12.49 -11.24
N GLN A 7 21.09 11.77 -12.27
CA GLN A 7 19.80 11.10 -12.22
C GLN A 7 19.89 10.13 -11.03
N ALA A 8 18.93 10.25 -10.11
CA ALA A 8 18.84 9.33 -9.00
C ALA A 8 18.69 7.91 -9.58
N GLU A 9 19.57 6.99 -9.16
CA GLU A 9 19.50 5.60 -9.59
C GLU A 9 18.13 5.00 -9.19
N PRO A 10 17.47 4.25 -10.07
CA PRO A 10 16.14 3.72 -9.79
C PRO A 10 16.16 2.74 -8.61
N GLY A 11 15.02 2.60 -7.93
CA GLY A 11 14.79 1.61 -6.88
C GLY A 11 15.09 2.04 -5.45
N LEU A 12 14.71 1.17 -4.50
CA LEU A 12 14.68 1.39 -3.05
C LEU A 12 16.05 1.19 -2.39
N GLY A 13 16.89 0.34 -2.98
CA GLY A 13 18.20 0.03 -2.42
C GLY A 13 18.93 -1.02 -3.24
N TRP A 14 20.20 -1.22 -2.92
CA TRP A 14 21.02 -2.23 -3.56
C TRP A 14 20.74 -3.61 -2.98
N ALA A 15 20.45 -4.57 -3.84
CA ALA A 15 20.42 -5.99 -3.52
C ALA A 15 21.63 -6.69 -4.15
N THR A 16 22.06 -7.79 -3.53
CA THR A 16 23.21 -8.57 -3.99
C THR A 16 22.79 -10.01 -4.22
N PHE A 17 23.15 -10.59 -5.35
CA PHE A 17 22.96 -12.02 -5.61
C PHE A 17 23.77 -12.83 -4.59
N ILE A 18 23.12 -13.77 -3.89
CA ILE A 18 23.78 -14.70 -2.94
C ILE A 18 24.06 -16.06 -3.54
N ARG A 19 23.49 -16.34 -4.71
CA ARG A 19 23.70 -17.54 -5.52
C ARG A 19 23.58 -17.16 -6.99
N GLU A 20 23.99 -18.06 -7.88
CA GLU A 20 23.70 -17.89 -9.30
C GLU A 20 22.19 -18.03 -9.54
N ASP A 21 21.59 -17.07 -10.26
CA ASP A 21 20.17 -17.12 -10.62
C ASP A 21 19.92 -16.29 -11.89
N CYS A 22 18.73 -16.47 -12.48
CA CYS A 22 18.31 -15.82 -13.72
C CYS A 22 17.73 -14.42 -13.47
N GLU A 23 17.99 -13.51 -14.41
CA GLU A 23 17.18 -12.32 -14.64
C GLU A 23 16.05 -12.69 -15.61
N TRP A 24 14.81 -12.62 -15.13
CA TRP A 24 13.60 -13.05 -15.82
C TRP A 24 12.87 -11.88 -16.47
N SER A 25 12.18 -12.16 -17.57
CA SER A 25 11.33 -11.22 -18.31
C SER A 25 10.03 -10.82 -17.59
N GLY A 26 9.61 -11.58 -16.58
CA GLY A 26 8.32 -11.44 -15.89
C GLY A 26 8.35 -12.01 -14.47
N GLY A 27 7.34 -11.64 -13.68
CA GLY A 27 7.17 -12.11 -12.29
C GLY A 27 6.64 -13.55 -12.20
N GLU A 28 6.05 -14.06 -13.27
CA GLU A 28 5.44 -15.37 -13.38
C GLU A 28 6.44 -16.50 -13.68
N THR A 29 6.08 -17.75 -13.33
CA THR A 29 6.96 -18.91 -13.49
C THR A 29 7.26 -19.28 -14.95
N SER A 30 6.44 -18.80 -15.90
CA SER A 30 6.64 -19.01 -17.34
C SER A 30 7.55 -17.99 -18.01
N ALA A 31 8.07 -16.99 -17.28
CA ALA A 31 8.93 -15.97 -17.84
C ALA A 31 10.21 -16.57 -18.44
N ALA A 32 10.67 -15.98 -19.56
CA ALA A 32 11.96 -16.30 -20.15
C ALA A 32 13.12 -15.71 -19.32
N CYS A 33 14.22 -16.46 -19.21
CA CYS A 33 15.47 -15.99 -18.61
C CYS A 33 16.29 -15.22 -19.66
N PHE A 34 16.71 -14.00 -19.32
CA PHE A 34 17.59 -13.16 -20.14
C PHE A 34 19.07 -13.48 -19.95
N GLY A 35 19.44 -14.05 -18.80
CA GLY A 35 20.80 -14.45 -18.47
C GLY A 35 20.99 -14.65 -16.97
N ASN A 36 22.05 -15.36 -16.60
CA ASN A 36 22.37 -15.63 -15.20
C ASN A 36 23.29 -14.55 -14.64
N ARG A 37 23.10 -14.20 -13.37
CA ARG A 37 24.04 -13.41 -12.57
C ARG A 37 24.63 -14.27 -11.47
N GLY A 38 25.94 -14.15 -11.29
CA GLY A 38 26.65 -14.87 -10.23
C GLY A 38 26.54 -14.19 -8.86
N PRO A 39 26.93 -14.90 -7.79
CA PRO A 39 27.01 -14.33 -6.45
C PRO A 39 27.87 -13.06 -6.41
N GLY A 40 27.44 -12.06 -5.63
CA GLY A 40 28.12 -10.77 -5.50
C GLY A 40 27.72 -9.74 -6.55
N PHE A 41 27.02 -10.13 -7.62
CA PHE A 41 26.45 -9.18 -8.57
C PHE A 41 25.38 -8.32 -7.90
N ARG A 42 25.35 -7.02 -8.20
CA ARG A 42 24.48 -6.04 -7.53
C ARG A 42 23.45 -5.48 -8.50
N VAL A 43 22.22 -5.43 -8.04
CA VAL A 43 21.07 -4.83 -8.74
C VAL A 43 20.36 -3.87 -7.80
N ARG A 44 19.57 -2.94 -8.35
CA ARG A 44 18.71 -2.09 -7.55
C ARG A 44 17.35 -2.75 -7.38
N ALA A 45 16.96 -3.08 -6.15
CA ALA A 45 15.63 -3.58 -5.86
C ALA A 45 14.61 -2.45 -6.04
N VAL A 46 13.65 -2.61 -6.96
CA VAL A 46 12.67 -1.57 -7.29
C VAL A 46 11.38 -1.81 -6.52
N ARG A 47 10.80 -3.01 -6.64
CA ARG A 47 9.63 -3.44 -5.88
C ARG A 47 9.51 -4.95 -5.90
N ARG A 48 8.68 -5.48 -5.01
CA ARG A 48 8.42 -6.91 -4.91
C ARG A 48 7.19 -7.30 -5.72
N GLU A 49 7.27 -8.41 -6.43
CA GLU A 49 6.16 -8.98 -7.21
C GLU A 49 6.10 -10.50 -7.02
N GLY A 50 5.21 -10.96 -6.14
CA GLY A 50 5.05 -12.39 -5.84
C GLY A 50 6.32 -13.03 -5.25
N SER A 51 6.85 -14.04 -5.94
CA SER A 51 8.08 -14.77 -5.58
C SER A 51 9.36 -14.09 -6.10
N ARG A 52 9.23 -13.01 -6.88
CA ARG A 52 10.36 -12.30 -7.49
C ARG A 52 10.43 -10.84 -7.05
N TRP A 53 11.59 -10.25 -7.21
CA TRP A 53 11.81 -8.81 -7.16
C TRP A 53 11.86 -8.26 -8.58
N TYR A 54 11.15 -7.19 -8.83
CA TYR A 54 11.43 -6.32 -9.96
C TYR A 54 12.66 -5.49 -9.61
N VAL A 55 13.71 -5.60 -10.42
CA VAL A 55 15.02 -5.00 -10.19
C VAL A 55 15.46 -4.21 -11.41
N TRP A 56 16.29 -3.20 -11.20
CA TRP A 56 17.06 -2.56 -12.26
C TRP A 56 18.50 -3.09 -12.24
N ASP A 57 18.94 -3.58 -13.38
CA ASP A 57 20.28 -4.09 -13.61
C ASP A 57 21.17 -2.99 -14.21
N PRO A 58 22.20 -2.52 -13.48
CA PRO A 58 23.10 -1.48 -13.97
C PRO A 58 23.94 -1.89 -15.18
N SER A 59 24.13 -3.20 -15.43
CA SER A 59 24.97 -3.66 -16.54
C SER A 59 24.26 -3.64 -17.89
N THR A 60 22.93 -3.75 -17.89
CA THR A 60 22.10 -3.67 -19.09
C THR A 60 21.31 -2.37 -19.19
N ASP A 61 21.37 -1.53 -18.14
CA ASP A 61 20.55 -0.33 -17.98
C ASP A 61 19.06 -0.61 -18.24
N ASN A 62 18.58 -1.74 -17.69
CA ASN A 62 17.24 -2.24 -17.93
C ASN A 62 16.66 -2.92 -16.69
N TYR A 63 15.37 -3.22 -16.74
CA TYR A 63 14.67 -3.89 -15.66
C TYR A 63 14.47 -5.37 -15.95
N ALA A 64 14.50 -6.17 -14.89
CA ALA A 64 14.26 -7.60 -14.92
C ALA A 64 13.59 -8.06 -13.62
N TYR A 65 13.24 -9.33 -13.56
CA TYR A 65 12.75 -9.98 -12.35
C TYR A 65 13.80 -10.96 -11.82
N VAL A 66 14.02 -11.02 -10.52
CA VAL A 66 14.96 -11.96 -9.90
C VAL A 66 14.27 -12.70 -8.77
N ASP A 67 14.48 -14.01 -8.68
CA ASP A 67 13.94 -14.82 -7.59
C ASP A 67 14.34 -14.25 -6.24
N ARG A 68 13.37 -14.10 -5.32
CA ARG A 68 13.62 -13.47 -4.02
C ARG A 68 14.67 -14.21 -3.20
N ALA A 69 14.66 -15.54 -3.26
CA ALA A 69 15.64 -16.38 -2.57
C ALA A 69 17.06 -16.28 -3.15
N ALA A 70 17.23 -15.61 -4.29
CA ALA A 70 18.52 -15.38 -4.92
C ALA A 70 19.21 -14.10 -4.44
N LEU A 71 18.48 -13.20 -3.77
CA LEU A 71 18.97 -11.89 -3.37
C LEU A 71 19.11 -11.78 -1.85
N SER A 72 20.21 -11.16 -1.42
CA SER A 72 20.32 -10.52 -0.11
C SER A 72 19.97 -9.04 -0.27
N LEU A 73 19.00 -8.58 0.51
CA LEU A 73 18.55 -7.19 0.54
C LEU A 73 18.87 -6.58 1.92
N PRO A 74 19.02 -5.24 2.00
CA PRO A 74 19.02 -4.53 3.26
C PRO A 74 17.82 -4.91 4.12
N ALA A 75 18.02 -5.01 5.43
CA ALA A 75 16.98 -5.46 6.36
C ALA A 75 15.73 -4.57 6.28
N GLU A 76 15.89 -3.29 5.93
CA GLU A 76 14.81 -2.33 5.76
C GLU A 76 13.88 -2.70 4.59
N LEU A 77 14.38 -3.40 3.57
CA LEU A 77 13.59 -3.88 2.44
C LEU A 77 12.91 -5.23 2.71
N THR A 78 13.31 -5.93 3.78
CA THR A 78 12.77 -7.23 4.19
C THR A 78 12.08 -7.21 5.56
N ALA A 79 12.13 -6.10 6.30
CA ALA A 79 11.57 -5.97 7.65
C ALA A 79 10.05 -6.16 7.71
N ASP A 80 9.34 -5.90 6.60
CA ASP A 80 7.91 -6.15 6.45
C ASP A 80 7.56 -7.65 6.24
N GLU A 81 8.55 -8.55 6.26
CA GLU A 81 8.40 -9.98 6.02
C GLU A 81 8.12 -10.77 7.31
N THR A 82 7.05 -10.44 8.02
CA THR A 82 6.30 -11.51 8.70
C THR A 82 5.27 -12.03 7.68
N PRO A 83 5.57 -13.12 6.94
CA PRO A 83 4.73 -13.61 5.84
C PRO A 83 3.29 -13.99 6.24
N ASP A 84 2.98 -14.01 7.54
CA ASP A 84 1.68 -14.48 8.06
C ASP A 84 0.77 -13.36 8.59
N ALA A 85 1.24 -12.11 8.70
CA ALA A 85 0.37 -11.03 9.15
C ALA A 85 -0.44 -10.49 7.96
N SER A 86 -1.63 -11.09 7.75
CA SER A 86 -2.62 -10.51 6.84
C SER A 86 -2.87 -9.04 7.23
N PRO A 87 -2.91 -8.10 6.27
CA PRO A 87 -3.18 -6.71 6.59
C PRO A 87 -4.54 -6.60 7.28
N SER A 88 -4.63 -5.75 8.29
CA SER A 88 -5.89 -5.44 8.99
C SER A 88 -6.92 -4.87 8.02
N LYS A 89 -6.45 -4.04 7.08
CA LYS A 89 -7.22 -3.46 5.99
C LYS A 89 -6.35 -3.34 4.74
N ALA A 90 -6.89 -3.72 3.59
CA ALA A 90 -6.29 -3.51 2.28
C ALA A 90 -7.20 -2.64 1.41
N VAL A 91 -6.62 -1.60 0.81
CA VAL A 91 -7.33 -0.63 -0.02
C VAL A 91 -6.65 -0.52 -1.36
N VAL A 92 -7.39 -0.72 -2.45
CA VAL A 92 -6.93 -0.38 -3.80
C VAL A 92 -7.69 0.86 -4.27
N MET A 93 -6.95 1.90 -4.64
CA MET A 93 -7.46 3.17 -5.12
C MET A 93 -7.17 3.30 -6.60
N CYS A 94 -8.22 3.41 -7.41
CA CYS A 94 -8.13 3.65 -8.85
C CYS A 94 -8.49 5.12 -9.11
N VAL A 95 -7.54 5.91 -9.61
CA VAL A 95 -7.73 7.35 -9.89
C VAL A 95 -7.55 7.61 -11.38
N ASP A 96 -8.58 8.14 -12.01
CA ASP A 96 -8.58 8.48 -13.43
C ASP A 96 -7.67 9.68 -13.69
N ARG A 97 -6.76 9.50 -14.64
CA ARG A 97 -5.86 10.55 -15.16
C ARG A 97 -6.08 10.80 -16.64
N SER A 98 -7.14 10.25 -17.23
CA SER A 98 -7.51 10.51 -18.61
C SER A 98 -7.89 11.98 -18.80
N GLN A 99 -7.70 12.51 -20.01
CA GLN A 99 -8.03 13.90 -20.35
C GLN A 99 -9.51 14.26 -20.14
N MET A 100 -10.39 13.25 -20.08
CA MET A 100 -11.83 13.45 -19.90
C MET A 100 -12.24 13.67 -18.44
N TYR A 101 -11.38 13.28 -17.49
CA TYR A 101 -11.66 13.36 -16.07
C TYR A 101 -11.03 14.60 -15.42
N ARG A 102 -11.88 15.55 -14.99
CA ARG A 102 -11.42 16.86 -14.49
C ARG A 102 -11.09 16.88 -13.00
N TYR A 103 -11.39 15.81 -12.27
CA TYR A 103 -11.26 15.76 -10.81
C TYR A 103 -10.01 15.00 -10.33
N THR A 104 -9.03 14.72 -11.20
CA THR A 104 -7.81 13.96 -10.82
C THR A 104 -7.13 14.56 -9.59
N ASP A 105 -6.82 15.86 -9.59
CA ASP A 105 -6.11 16.49 -8.48
C ASP A 105 -6.95 16.58 -7.21
N SER A 106 -8.25 16.87 -7.33
CA SER A 106 -9.18 16.88 -6.19
C SER A 106 -9.31 15.49 -5.55
N ALA A 107 -9.44 14.44 -6.38
CA ALA A 107 -9.51 13.07 -5.90
C ALA A 107 -8.21 12.64 -5.22
N ARG A 108 -7.05 12.95 -5.81
CA ARG A 108 -5.74 12.67 -5.18
C ARG A 108 -5.60 13.32 -3.81
N SER A 109 -5.90 14.62 -3.74
CA SER A 109 -5.81 15.38 -2.49
C SER A 109 -6.74 14.81 -1.42
N ALA A 110 -7.99 14.50 -1.78
CA ALA A 110 -8.96 13.90 -0.87
C ALA A 110 -8.55 12.49 -0.39
N LEU A 111 -8.01 11.66 -1.29
CA LEU A 111 -7.51 10.32 -0.96
C LEU A 111 -6.28 10.40 -0.06
N ALA A 112 -5.33 11.30 -0.34
CA ALA A 112 -4.15 11.52 0.50
C ALA A 112 -4.56 11.92 1.92
N THR A 113 -5.41 12.95 2.06
CA THR A 113 -5.94 13.38 3.37
C THR A 113 -6.71 12.26 4.07
N TRP A 114 -7.46 11.45 3.32
CA TRP A 114 -8.15 10.30 3.91
C TRP A 114 -7.18 9.25 4.44
N ILE A 115 -6.12 8.90 3.70
CA ILE A 115 -5.09 7.97 4.16
C ILE A 115 -4.42 8.51 5.42
N GLU A 116 -3.95 9.77 5.43
CA GLU A 116 -3.30 10.37 6.61
C GLU A 116 -4.16 10.27 7.87
N LYS A 117 -5.48 10.47 7.72
CA LYS A 117 -6.42 10.44 8.84
C LYS A 117 -6.82 9.03 9.28
N ASN A 118 -6.83 8.04 8.37
CA ASN A 118 -7.45 6.73 8.61
C ASN A 118 -6.49 5.54 8.52
N ALA A 119 -5.22 5.77 8.17
CA ALA A 119 -4.19 4.75 8.19
C ALA A 119 -3.99 4.24 9.62
N GLY A 120 -4.29 2.96 9.81
CA GLY A 120 -4.08 2.21 11.04
C GLY A 120 -2.94 1.22 10.88
N PRO A 121 -2.47 0.63 12.00
CA PRO A 121 -1.40 -0.34 11.96
C PRO A 121 -1.74 -1.56 11.11
N SER A 122 -0.75 -2.06 10.36
CA SER A 122 -0.89 -3.16 9.39
C SER A 122 -1.84 -2.88 8.21
N ASP A 123 -2.25 -1.64 7.99
CA ASP A 123 -3.00 -1.28 6.78
C ASP A 123 -2.10 -1.33 5.53
N LEU A 124 -2.73 -1.57 4.39
CA LEU A 124 -2.08 -1.68 3.08
C LEU A 124 -2.84 -0.86 2.03
N PHE A 125 -2.15 0.07 1.36
CA PHE A 125 -2.75 0.92 0.33
C PHE A 125 -2.02 0.78 -1.01
N TYR A 126 -2.79 0.47 -2.05
CA TYR A 126 -2.36 0.46 -3.44
C TYR A 126 -3.00 1.65 -4.15
N ILE A 127 -2.21 2.52 -4.77
CA ILE A 127 -2.73 3.65 -5.54
C ILE A 127 -2.36 3.44 -7.00
N ARG A 128 -3.37 3.47 -7.87
CA ARG A 128 -3.23 3.16 -9.30
C ARG A 128 -3.91 4.20 -10.15
N TRP A 129 -3.31 4.53 -11.27
CA TRP A 129 -3.90 5.33 -12.33
C TRP A 129 -4.89 4.51 -13.14
N ILE A 130 -5.99 5.13 -13.53
CA ILE A 130 -6.81 4.69 -14.66
C ILE A 130 -6.30 5.42 -15.90
N GLU A 131 -5.70 4.67 -16.81
CA GLU A 131 -5.01 5.13 -18.04
C GLU A 131 -5.23 4.12 -19.18
N GLU A 132 -4.52 4.21 -20.30
CA GLU A 132 -4.74 3.34 -21.46
C GLU A 132 -4.62 1.84 -21.16
N ASN A 133 -3.81 1.45 -20.17
CA ASN A 133 -3.71 0.08 -19.68
C ASN A 133 -3.43 0.05 -18.17
N SER A 134 -4.49 0.07 -17.39
CA SER A 134 -4.40 0.20 -15.93
C SER A 134 -4.06 -1.11 -15.22
N TYR A 135 -4.05 -2.23 -15.94
CA TYR A 135 -3.68 -3.54 -15.40
C TYR A 135 -2.16 -3.66 -15.18
N ARG A 136 -1.36 -2.95 -15.99
CA ARG A 136 0.09 -3.08 -15.97
C ARG A 136 0.74 -2.45 -14.74
N PRO A 137 1.94 -2.89 -14.34
CA PRO A 137 2.62 -2.34 -13.18
C PRO A 137 2.95 -0.84 -13.27
N GLU A 138 3.08 -0.26 -14.47
CA GLU A 138 3.35 1.17 -14.70
C GLU A 138 2.19 2.08 -14.29
N ALA A 139 0.98 1.53 -14.20
CA ALA A 139 -0.18 2.26 -13.69
C ALA A 139 -0.13 2.43 -12.16
N GLU A 140 0.87 1.89 -11.45
CA GLU A 140 1.09 2.17 -10.03
C GLU A 140 1.47 3.64 -9.83
N ALA A 141 0.60 4.40 -9.17
CA ALA A 141 0.75 5.86 -9.00
C ALA A 141 1.71 6.23 -7.87
N LEU A 142 1.76 5.39 -6.84
CA LEU A 142 2.64 5.50 -5.69
C LEU A 142 3.07 4.08 -5.33
N GLN A 143 4.30 3.93 -4.88
CA GLN A 143 4.75 2.68 -4.27
C GLN A 143 3.74 2.25 -3.19
N VAL A 144 3.42 0.96 -3.15
CA VAL A 144 2.54 0.39 -2.12
C VAL A 144 2.87 0.94 -0.73
N LEU A 145 1.91 1.67 -0.15
CA LEU A 145 2.03 2.24 1.18
C LEU A 145 1.65 1.18 2.20
N ARG A 146 2.64 0.77 3.00
CA ARG A 146 2.50 -0.21 4.08
C ARG A 146 2.58 0.53 5.40
N VAL A 147 1.56 0.38 6.24
CA VAL A 147 1.61 0.88 7.61
C VAL A 147 2.18 -0.23 8.48
N PRO A 148 3.30 0.00 9.20
CA PRO A 148 3.86 -1.00 10.08
C PRO A 148 2.83 -1.52 11.11
N PRO A 149 2.98 -2.76 11.59
CA PRO A 149 2.14 -3.26 12.67
C PRO A 149 2.27 -2.40 13.92
N ALA A 150 1.24 -2.45 14.76
CA ALA A 150 1.32 -1.79 16.05
C ALA A 150 2.47 -2.43 16.82
N PRO A 151 3.31 -1.65 17.51
CA PRO A 151 4.42 -2.24 18.23
C PRO A 151 3.87 -3.18 19.29
N THR A 152 4.57 -4.29 19.54
CA THR A 152 4.11 -5.32 20.47
C THR A 152 3.89 -4.71 21.85
N ALA A 153 2.69 -4.86 22.40
CA ALA A 153 2.39 -4.40 23.74
C ALA A 153 3.39 -5.04 24.72
N VAL A 154 3.98 -4.23 25.59
CA VAL A 154 4.87 -4.75 26.63
C VAL A 154 4.07 -5.73 27.50
N PRO A 155 4.62 -6.92 27.82
CA PRO A 155 3.94 -7.89 28.66
C PRO A 155 3.47 -7.21 29.94
N VAL A 156 2.18 -7.40 30.27
CA VAL A 156 1.64 -6.92 31.53
C VAL A 156 2.37 -7.66 32.65
N VAL A 157 3.34 -7.02 33.28
CA VAL A 157 4.01 -7.55 34.46
C VAL A 157 2.99 -7.55 35.58
N ALA A 158 2.68 -8.73 36.12
CA ALA A 158 1.76 -8.85 37.23
C ALA A 158 2.22 -7.96 38.38
N THR A 159 1.33 -7.09 38.86
CA THR A 159 1.60 -6.27 40.02
C THR A 159 1.83 -7.20 41.21
N PRO A 160 2.90 -6.99 42.02
CA PRO A 160 3.08 -7.76 43.25
C PRO A 160 1.81 -7.71 44.10
N GLY A 161 1.48 -8.82 44.76
CA GLY A 161 0.41 -8.83 45.77
C GLY A 161 0.67 -7.81 46.88
N ALA A 162 -0.38 -7.39 47.59
CA ALA A 162 -0.24 -6.44 48.68
C ALA A 162 0.78 -6.96 49.72
N PRO A 163 1.88 -6.22 50.00
CA PRO A 163 2.87 -6.65 50.98
C PRO A 163 2.28 -6.63 52.39
N ASN A 164 2.84 -7.41 53.32
CA ASN A 164 2.53 -7.27 54.74
C ASN A 164 2.93 -5.85 55.20
N PRO A 165 2.00 -5.01 55.70
CA PRO A 165 2.31 -3.63 56.06
C PRO A 165 3.30 -3.51 57.23
N PHE A 166 3.52 -4.58 57.99
CA PHE A 166 4.46 -4.60 59.11
C PHE A 166 5.86 -5.09 58.73
N ASP A 167 6.05 -5.62 57.52
CA ASP A 167 7.36 -6.01 57.00
C ASP A 167 7.92 -4.86 56.15
N VAL A 168 8.78 -4.04 56.76
CA VAL A 168 9.40 -2.87 56.12
C VAL A 168 10.18 -3.25 54.86
N ALA A 169 10.85 -4.40 54.85
CA ALA A 169 11.62 -4.86 53.70
C ALA A 169 10.69 -5.26 52.55
N GLN A 170 9.60 -5.98 52.86
CA GLN A 170 8.60 -6.36 51.86
C GLN A 170 7.88 -5.14 51.26
N VAL A 171 7.55 -4.13 52.08
CA VAL A 171 6.96 -2.87 51.62
C VAL A 171 7.92 -2.11 50.71
N ALA A 172 9.20 -2.00 51.10
CA ALA A 172 10.21 -1.33 50.28
C ALA A 172 10.43 -2.03 48.93
N GLN A 173 10.50 -3.37 48.93
CA GLN A 173 10.61 -4.16 47.71
C GLN A 173 9.40 -3.99 46.80
N ALA A 174 8.18 -4.11 47.34
CA ALA A 174 6.95 -3.95 46.56
C ALA A 174 6.85 -2.54 45.94
N THR A 175 7.24 -1.51 46.69
CA THR A 175 7.28 -0.13 46.19
C THR A 175 8.28 0.03 45.05
N ALA A 176 9.50 -0.49 45.21
CA ALA A 176 10.53 -0.45 44.16
C ALA A 176 10.09 -1.21 42.90
N THR A 177 9.47 -2.38 43.04
CA THR A 177 8.93 -3.14 41.91
C THR A 177 7.79 -2.39 41.21
N ALA A 178 6.85 -1.80 41.97
CA ALA A 178 5.78 -1.00 41.39
C ALA A 178 6.32 0.21 40.60
N SER A 179 7.31 0.93 41.15
CA SER A 179 7.98 2.02 40.44
C SER A 179 8.70 1.56 39.18
N ALA A 180 9.35 0.40 39.20
CA ALA A 180 9.99 -0.18 38.03
C ALA A 180 8.99 -0.55 36.93
N ILE A 181 7.85 -1.15 37.29
CA ILE A 181 6.77 -1.48 36.34
C ILE A 181 6.21 -0.19 35.71
N GLN A 182 5.95 0.85 36.52
CA GLN A 182 5.47 2.14 36.02
C GLN A 182 6.47 2.79 35.07
N ALA A 183 7.76 2.78 35.41
CA ALA A 183 8.80 3.33 34.54
C ALA A 183 8.91 2.55 33.22
N MET A 184 8.81 1.22 33.25
CA MET A 184 8.80 0.40 32.05
C MET A 184 7.58 0.68 31.16
N GLN A 185 6.39 0.84 31.75
CA GLN A 185 5.17 1.19 31.02
C GLN A 185 5.26 2.60 30.40
N ALA A 186 5.81 3.57 31.13
CA ALA A 186 6.01 4.93 30.62
C ALA A 186 7.01 4.95 29.45
N ASN A 187 8.12 4.21 29.56
CA ASN A 187 9.09 4.07 28.48
C ASN A 187 8.47 3.38 27.25
N ALA A 188 7.68 2.34 27.47
CA ALA A 188 6.96 1.67 26.39
C ALA A 188 6.03 2.64 25.66
N ALA A 189 5.20 3.38 26.40
CA ALA A 189 4.28 4.36 25.82
C ALA A 189 5.02 5.45 25.03
N ALA A 190 6.15 5.96 25.55
CA ALA A 190 6.97 6.94 24.85
C ALA A 190 7.60 6.37 23.56
N THR A 191 8.04 5.11 23.57
CA THR A 191 8.51 4.40 22.37
C THR A 191 7.39 4.26 21.36
N HIS A 192 6.21 3.78 21.76
CA HIS A 192 5.04 3.65 20.89
C HIS A 192 4.65 4.98 20.25
N GLU A 193 4.65 6.08 21.00
CA GLU A 193 4.32 7.41 20.47
C GLU A 193 5.38 7.92 19.48
N THR A 194 6.65 7.61 19.73
CA THR A 194 7.75 7.98 18.82
C THR A 194 7.67 7.20 17.51
N GLU A 195 7.42 5.89 17.58
CA GLU A 195 7.21 5.04 16.41
C GLU A 195 5.96 5.44 15.63
N ALA A 196 4.85 5.71 16.30
CA ALA A 196 3.62 6.19 15.65
C ALA A 196 3.85 7.51 14.91
N ARG A 197 4.58 8.47 15.52
CA ARG A 197 4.94 9.73 14.85
C ARG A 197 5.87 9.50 13.65
N ALA A 198 6.82 8.57 13.75
CA ALA A 198 7.72 8.23 12.64
C ALA A 198 6.93 7.64 11.46
N VAL A 199 6.01 6.71 11.73
CA VAL A 199 5.13 6.11 10.71
C VAL A 199 4.27 7.16 10.04
N GLN A 200 3.64 8.06 10.81
CA GLN A 200 2.85 9.16 10.26
C GLN A 200 3.71 10.11 9.42
N GLY A 201 4.94 10.40 9.85
CA GLY A 201 5.90 11.17 9.06
C GLY A 201 6.22 10.52 7.71
N THR A 202 6.43 9.20 7.68
CA THR A 202 6.66 8.45 6.44
C THR A 202 5.44 8.45 5.51
N ILE A 203 4.24 8.21 6.07
CA ILE A 203 2.98 8.29 5.30
C ILE A 203 2.85 9.69 4.67
N HIS A 204 3.00 10.75 5.48
CA HIS A 204 2.92 12.12 5.01
C HIS A 204 3.94 12.41 3.90
N GLN A 205 5.21 12.01 4.08
CA GLN A 205 6.25 12.23 3.07
C GLN A 205 5.93 11.52 1.74
N GLN A 206 5.46 10.27 1.79
CA GLN A 206 5.10 9.53 0.57
C GLN A 206 3.90 10.16 -0.14
N LEU A 207 2.88 10.57 0.61
CA LEU A 207 1.69 11.22 0.06
C LEU A 207 1.99 12.62 -0.47
N ASP A 208 2.85 13.38 0.21
CA ASP A 208 3.30 14.69 -0.26
C ASP A 208 4.06 14.57 -1.59
N GLY A 209 4.95 13.57 -1.70
CA GLY A 209 5.63 13.23 -2.94
C GLY A 209 4.66 12.84 -4.06
N TRP A 210 3.64 12.04 -3.73
CA TRP A 210 2.56 11.73 -4.67
C TRP A 210 1.84 13.01 -5.10
N LEU A 211 1.42 13.89 -4.19
CA LEU A 211 0.66 15.11 -4.52
C LEU A 211 1.46 16.09 -5.39
N HIS A 212 2.78 16.22 -5.16
CA HIS A 212 3.65 17.10 -5.93
C HIS A 212 4.13 16.50 -7.26
N GLN A 213 3.87 15.22 -7.51
CA GLN A 213 4.19 14.60 -8.79
C GLN A 213 3.42 15.28 -9.93
N LYS A 214 4.16 15.71 -10.97
CA LYS A 214 3.57 16.21 -12.21
C LYS A 214 2.86 15.06 -12.93
N ILE A 215 1.55 15.19 -13.13
CA ILE A 215 0.76 14.25 -13.90
C ILE A 215 0.79 14.62 -15.37
N THR A 216 1.14 13.65 -16.21
CA THR A 216 0.82 13.68 -17.63
C THR A 216 -0.52 12.98 -17.82
N SER A 217 -1.49 13.67 -18.40
CA SER A 217 -2.80 13.10 -18.67
C SER A 217 -2.71 11.97 -19.70
N ALA A 218 -3.42 10.88 -19.44
CA ALA A 218 -3.61 9.79 -20.39
C ALA A 218 -4.63 10.19 -21.47
N ALA A 219 -4.47 9.67 -22.69
CA ALA A 219 -5.41 9.89 -23.77
C ALA A 219 -6.77 9.21 -23.52
N SER A 220 -6.79 8.09 -22.79
CA SER A 220 -7.99 7.35 -22.42
C SER A 220 -7.82 6.67 -21.06
N GLY A 221 -8.91 6.12 -20.51
CA GLY A 221 -8.91 5.37 -19.24
C GLY A 221 -9.42 3.94 -19.41
N ASP A 222 -8.72 2.98 -18.80
CA ASP A 222 -9.04 1.56 -18.74
C ASP A 222 -9.44 1.20 -17.30
N VAL A 223 -10.70 1.46 -16.95
CA VAL A 223 -11.20 1.14 -15.61
C VAL A 223 -11.21 -0.37 -15.35
N ASP A 224 -11.36 -1.17 -16.40
CA ASP A 224 -11.38 -2.64 -16.35
C ASP A 224 -10.05 -3.20 -15.89
N GLY A 225 -8.95 -2.74 -16.47
CA GLY A 225 -7.61 -3.12 -16.05
C GLY A 225 -7.37 -2.79 -14.57
N CYS A 226 -7.85 -1.64 -14.10
CA CYS A 226 -7.67 -1.25 -12.70
C CYS A 226 -8.49 -2.14 -11.76
N VAL A 227 -9.77 -2.38 -12.08
CA VAL A 227 -10.68 -3.22 -11.28
C VAL A 227 -10.20 -4.67 -11.25
N ARG A 228 -9.78 -5.23 -12.38
CA ARG A 228 -9.20 -6.59 -12.43
C ARG A 228 -7.97 -6.70 -11.56
N LYS A 229 -7.05 -5.73 -11.67
CA LYS A 229 -5.84 -5.71 -10.85
C LYS A 229 -6.17 -5.54 -9.37
N ALA A 230 -7.17 -4.73 -9.03
CA ALA A 230 -7.64 -4.59 -7.67
C ALA A 230 -8.17 -5.92 -7.10
N GLY A 231 -8.92 -6.70 -7.89
CA GLY A 231 -9.36 -8.03 -7.50
C GLY A 231 -8.20 -8.96 -7.11
N GLU A 232 -7.12 -8.96 -7.89
CA GLU A 232 -5.91 -9.75 -7.58
C GLU A 232 -5.22 -9.30 -6.28
N LEU A 233 -5.02 -7.99 -6.13
CA LEU A 233 -4.33 -7.42 -4.97
C LEU A 233 -5.13 -7.63 -3.68
N LEU A 234 -6.46 -7.51 -3.75
CA LEU A 234 -7.35 -7.69 -2.60
C LEU A 234 -7.61 -9.16 -2.26
N ALA A 235 -7.55 -10.08 -3.25
CA ALA A 235 -7.74 -11.52 -3.00
C ALA A 235 -6.69 -12.09 -2.04
N ALA A 236 -5.48 -11.53 -2.02
CA ALA A 236 -4.40 -11.94 -1.12
C ALA A 236 -4.54 -11.40 0.31
N SER A 237 -5.52 -10.52 0.59
CA SER A 237 -5.63 -9.81 1.88
C SER A 237 -6.64 -10.48 2.81
N GLY A 238 -6.23 -10.81 4.04
CA GLY A 238 -7.11 -11.48 5.02
C GLY A 238 -8.07 -10.55 5.80
N GLY A 239 -7.76 -9.25 5.90
CA GLY A 239 -8.57 -8.27 6.62
C GLY A 239 -9.67 -7.61 5.79
N ASP A 240 -10.08 -6.41 6.18
CA ASP A 240 -11.10 -5.63 5.46
C ASP A 240 -10.57 -5.21 4.09
N ARG A 241 -11.41 -5.27 3.05
CA ARG A 241 -11.00 -5.02 1.66
C ARG A 241 -11.82 -3.90 1.06
N TYR A 242 -11.15 -2.90 0.50
CA TYR A 242 -11.80 -1.76 -0.12
C TYR A 242 -11.29 -1.54 -1.55
N LEU A 243 -12.22 -1.31 -2.46
CA LEU A 243 -11.94 -0.77 -3.79
C LEU A 243 -12.51 0.65 -3.84
N VAL A 244 -11.64 1.65 -3.92
CA VAL A 244 -12.01 3.06 -4.03
C VAL A 244 -11.74 3.52 -5.46
N VAL A 245 -12.72 4.11 -6.12
CA VAL A 245 -12.64 4.48 -7.53
C VAL A 245 -13.03 5.93 -7.71
N ALA A 246 -12.15 6.70 -8.36
CA ALA A 246 -12.38 8.07 -8.78
C ALA A 246 -12.23 8.16 -10.30
N ALA A 247 -13.35 8.22 -11.02
CA ALA A 247 -13.39 8.05 -12.47
C ALA A 247 -14.51 8.86 -13.14
N SER A 248 -14.41 9.02 -14.46
CA SER A 248 -15.50 9.55 -15.29
C SER A 248 -16.69 8.58 -15.37
N ASP A 249 -17.91 9.11 -15.48
CA ASP A 249 -19.12 8.33 -15.81
C ASP A 249 -19.05 7.60 -17.16
N ALA A 250 -18.16 8.03 -18.06
CA ALA A 250 -17.90 7.34 -19.32
C ALA A 250 -17.16 6.01 -19.14
N LEU A 251 -16.52 5.79 -17.99
CA LEU A 251 -15.78 4.58 -17.69
C LEU A 251 -16.63 3.62 -16.86
N THR A 252 -17.33 2.73 -17.55
CA THR A 252 -18.08 1.66 -16.92
C THR A 252 -17.30 0.35 -17.01
N PRO A 253 -17.06 -0.34 -15.90
CA PRO A 253 -16.33 -1.59 -15.95
C PRO A 253 -17.16 -2.70 -16.60
N SER A 254 -16.48 -3.63 -17.24
CA SER A 254 -16.99 -4.78 -17.97
C SER A 254 -16.19 -6.06 -17.69
N GLY A 255 -16.90 -7.18 -17.66
CA GLY A 255 -16.33 -8.52 -17.59
C GLY A 255 -16.24 -9.12 -16.18
N ASP A 256 -15.74 -10.35 -16.15
CA ASP A 256 -15.71 -11.18 -14.96
C ASP A 256 -14.53 -10.79 -14.06
N VAL A 257 -14.84 -10.23 -12.89
CA VAL A 257 -13.88 -10.00 -11.80
C VAL A 257 -14.42 -10.62 -10.52
N LYS A 258 -13.53 -11.10 -9.66
CA LYS A 258 -13.89 -11.57 -8.32
C LYS A 258 -13.52 -10.48 -7.32
N LEU A 259 -14.53 -9.95 -6.63
CA LEU A 259 -14.40 -8.93 -5.60
C LEU A 259 -14.98 -9.47 -4.29
N ASP A 260 -14.72 -10.74 -3.99
CA ASP A 260 -15.28 -11.46 -2.84
C ASP A 260 -15.08 -10.65 -1.53
N ARG A 261 -16.20 -10.22 -0.96
CA ARG A 261 -16.28 -9.43 0.29
C ARG A 261 -15.61 -8.06 0.23
N VAL A 262 -15.30 -7.55 -0.96
CA VAL A 262 -14.74 -6.20 -1.15
C VAL A 262 -15.84 -5.15 -1.00
N GLN A 263 -15.54 -4.09 -0.27
CA GLN A 263 -16.39 -2.90 -0.17
C GLN A 263 -16.01 -1.91 -1.28
N ILE A 264 -16.92 -1.67 -2.21
CA ILE A 264 -16.70 -0.76 -3.33
C ILE A 264 -17.17 0.65 -2.95
N ARG A 265 -16.37 1.66 -3.31
CA ARG A 265 -16.61 3.07 -3.01
C ARG A 265 -16.29 3.89 -4.25
N LEU A 266 -17.31 4.43 -4.89
CA LEU A 266 -17.12 5.40 -5.96
C LEU A 266 -17.12 6.78 -5.35
N VAL A 267 -15.98 7.45 -5.44
CA VAL A 267 -15.74 8.79 -4.92
C VAL A 267 -15.44 9.69 -6.10
N TYR A 268 -15.89 10.95 -6.09
CA TYR A 268 -15.62 11.86 -7.21
C TYR A 268 -16.09 11.37 -8.60
N LEU A 269 -17.18 10.61 -8.68
CA LEU A 269 -17.75 10.21 -9.97
C LEU A 269 -18.16 11.47 -10.76
N GLN A 270 -17.50 11.73 -11.90
CA GLN A 270 -17.84 12.87 -12.75
C GLN A 270 -19.16 12.60 -13.45
N CYS A 271 -20.24 13.22 -12.96
CA CYS A 271 -21.59 13.09 -13.49
C CYS A 271 -22.01 14.37 -14.21
N ASP A 272 -21.57 14.52 -15.45
CA ASP A 272 -21.93 15.70 -16.28
C ASP A 272 -23.33 15.58 -16.89
N ASP A 273 -23.80 14.36 -17.11
CA ASP A 273 -25.14 14.04 -17.58
C ASP A 273 -25.84 13.12 -16.58
N ALA A 274 -27.03 13.51 -16.13
CA ALA A 274 -27.77 12.77 -15.10
C ALA A 274 -28.13 11.35 -15.55
N SER A 275 -28.43 11.15 -16.85
CA SER A 275 -28.82 9.85 -17.40
C SER A 275 -27.60 8.93 -17.50
N ARG A 276 -26.47 9.44 -17.99
CA ARG A 276 -25.19 8.70 -18.02
C ARG A 276 -24.72 8.35 -16.62
N CYS A 277 -24.82 9.28 -15.67
CA CYS A 277 -24.50 9.04 -14.27
C CYS A 277 -25.36 7.92 -13.67
N ALA A 278 -26.68 7.93 -13.93
CA ALA A 278 -27.58 6.87 -13.48
C ALA A 278 -27.21 5.52 -14.11
N GLN A 279 -26.91 5.50 -15.41
CA GLN A 279 -26.44 4.30 -16.11
C GLN A 279 -25.13 3.78 -15.53
N ALA A 280 -24.13 4.64 -15.30
CA ALA A 280 -22.86 4.25 -14.70
C ALA A 280 -23.06 3.65 -13.30
N LYS A 281 -23.89 4.28 -12.45
CA LYS A 281 -24.24 3.75 -11.12
C LYS A 281 -24.92 2.38 -11.20
N GLN A 282 -25.81 2.19 -12.17
CA GLN A 282 -26.45 0.90 -12.41
C GLN A 282 -25.42 -0.17 -12.82
N THR A 283 -24.56 0.12 -13.79
CA THR A 283 -23.50 -0.82 -14.25
C THR A 283 -22.55 -1.21 -13.11
N TRP A 284 -22.13 -0.25 -12.30
CA TRP A 284 -21.29 -0.52 -11.13
C TRP A 284 -22.01 -1.37 -10.06
N SER A 285 -23.31 -1.17 -9.89
CA SER A 285 -24.11 -1.99 -8.96
C SER A 285 -24.27 -3.43 -9.47
N GLU A 286 -24.45 -3.61 -10.77
CA GLU A 286 -24.50 -4.92 -11.43
C GLU A 286 -23.16 -5.66 -11.33
N LEU A 287 -22.04 -4.95 -11.58
CA LEU A 287 -20.69 -5.49 -11.36
C LEU A 287 -20.50 -5.92 -9.90
N ALA A 288 -20.86 -5.05 -8.94
CA ALA A 288 -20.69 -5.34 -7.52
C ALA A 288 -21.44 -6.63 -7.13
N ALA A 289 -22.67 -6.79 -7.63
CA ALA A 289 -23.47 -7.99 -7.40
C ALA A 289 -22.87 -9.24 -8.07
N SER A 290 -22.46 -9.16 -9.33
CA SER A 290 -21.90 -10.31 -10.06
C SER A 290 -20.53 -10.74 -9.54
N ALA A 291 -19.73 -9.78 -9.05
CA ALA A 291 -18.40 -10.00 -8.50
C ALA A 291 -18.41 -10.43 -7.02
N ASN A 292 -19.58 -10.62 -6.41
CA ASN A 292 -19.75 -10.95 -4.99
C ASN A 292 -19.09 -9.94 -4.02
N ALA A 293 -19.20 -8.65 -4.36
CA ALA A 293 -18.78 -7.56 -3.49
C ALA A 293 -19.65 -7.49 -2.22
N ALA A 294 -19.04 -7.08 -1.10
CA ALA A 294 -19.77 -6.95 0.17
C ALA A 294 -20.82 -5.83 0.11
N ASN A 295 -20.46 -4.69 -0.49
CA ASN A 295 -21.36 -3.57 -0.71
C ASN A 295 -20.76 -2.62 -1.76
N ILE A 296 -21.60 -1.70 -2.24
CA ILE A 296 -21.20 -0.56 -3.07
C ILE A 296 -21.81 0.72 -2.50
N ARG A 297 -21.03 1.80 -2.43
CA ARG A 297 -21.54 3.15 -2.15
C ARG A 297 -21.02 4.14 -3.19
N PHE A 298 -21.85 5.12 -3.49
CA PHE A 298 -21.54 6.24 -4.36
C PHE A 298 -21.53 7.51 -3.49
N SER A 299 -20.39 8.19 -3.44
CA SER A 299 -20.22 9.42 -2.68
C SER A 299 -20.25 10.62 -3.62
N ASP A 300 -20.98 11.66 -3.21
CA ASP A 300 -20.92 12.94 -3.90
C ASP A 300 -19.52 13.57 -3.67
N PRO A 301 -18.88 14.19 -4.68
CA PRO A 301 -17.65 14.96 -4.49
C PRO A 301 -17.69 15.95 -3.31
N SER A 302 -18.87 16.50 -3.00
CA SER A 302 -19.11 17.43 -1.90
C SER A 302 -19.18 16.78 -0.51
N GLU A 303 -19.50 15.48 -0.43
CA GLU A 303 -19.52 14.71 0.82
C GLU A 303 -18.10 14.32 1.28
N GLY A 304 -17.14 14.32 0.34
CA GLY A 304 -15.77 13.86 0.56
C GLY A 304 -15.68 12.36 0.88
N ILE A 305 -14.47 11.90 1.23
CA ILE A 305 -14.19 10.48 1.55
C ILE A 305 -14.36 10.19 3.05
N GLY A 306 -14.97 11.11 3.81
CA GLY A 306 -14.88 11.17 5.28
C GLY A 306 -15.33 9.94 6.07
N THR A 307 -16.05 8.99 5.47
CA THR A 307 -16.53 7.76 6.14
C THR A 307 -16.34 6.51 5.27
N LEU A 308 -15.15 5.89 5.37
CA LEU A 308 -14.93 4.52 4.86
C LEU A 308 -15.21 3.43 5.91
N GLY A 309 -16.00 3.76 6.94
CA GLY A 309 -16.52 2.82 7.94
C GLY A 309 -17.84 2.13 7.55
#